data_AF-A0A543DY77-F1
#
_entry.id   AF-A0A543DY77-F1
#
_cell.length_a   1.000
_cell.length_b   1.000
_cell.length_c   1.000
_cell.angle_alpha   90.00
_cell.angle_beta   90.00
_cell.angle_gamma   90.00
#
_symmetry.space_group_name_H-M   'P 1'
#
loop_
_entity.id
_entity.type
_entity.pdbx_description
1 polymer ?
#
loop_
_entity_poly.entity_id
_entity_poly.type
_entity_poly.pdbx_seq_one_letter_code
_entity_poly.pdbx_strand_id
1 'polypeptide(L)'
;MTTPARHAGAAPLLGGLLLGGLLLVGCTAEPPTSGVPAGAELAPRAAAPGATPPAPSPGQEASVEPVELPWPAAGAAEAAALQTEVDRGSQPWLLDPSEVAIAYAAAAHGWPDAEAYPGPDGTSVDVRNAAGDRISLSLAQPARTGDDGIWVVTAEHRGGR
;
A
#
# COMPACT_ATOMS: atom_id res chain seq x y z
N MET A 1 -54.14 -12.84 -4.17
CA MET A 1 -53.46 -11.69 -3.54
C MET A 1 -52.47 -11.14 -4.56
N THR A 2 -52.74 -9.93 -5.02
CA THR A 2 -52.22 -9.34 -6.26
C THR A 2 -50.96 -8.53 -5.98
N THR A 3 -49.89 -8.83 -6.71
CA THR A 3 -48.63 -8.08 -6.73
C THR A 3 -48.70 -6.89 -7.68
N PRO A 4 -48.38 -5.67 -7.24
CA PRO A 4 -47.85 -4.62 -8.13
C PRO A 4 -46.43 -4.24 -7.67
N ALA A 5 -45.56 -3.60 -8.43
CA ALA A 5 -45.33 -3.41 -9.86
C ALA A 5 -43.85 -2.96 -9.90
N ARG A 6 -43.01 -3.61 -10.71
CA ARG A 6 -41.60 -3.19 -10.86
C ARG A 6 -41.55 -2.19 -11.99
N HIS A 7 -41.22 -0.94 -11.67
CA HIS A 7 -41.02 0.10 -12.67
C HIS A 7 -39.79 -0.22 -13.52
N ALA A 8 -40.04 -0.44 -14.81
CA ALA A 8 -39.06 -0.34 -15.87
C ALA A 8 -38.68 1.14 -16.07
N GLY A 9 -37.38 1.42 -16.06
CA GLY A 9 -36.80 2.63 -16.60
C GLY A 9 -35.75 2.22 -17.63
N ALA A 10 -36.09 2.39 -18.90
CA ALA A 10 -35.21 2.12 -20.03
C ALA A 10 -34.94 3.42 -20.77
N ALA A 11 -33.78 3.44 -21.43
CA ALA A 11 -33.38 4.23 -22.60
C ALA A 11 -32.49 5.48 -22.34
N PRO A 12 -31.78 6.00 -23.37
CA PRO A 12 -30.77 5.32 -24.20
C PRO A 12 -29.62 6.26 -24.70
N LEU A 13 -28.75 5.74 -25.59
CA LEU A 13 -27.92 6.43 -26.62
C LEU A 13 -26.70 7.26 -26.13
N LEU A 14 -25.63 7.56 -26.87
CA LEU A 14 -24.90 7.08 -28.07
C LEU A 14 -23.86 8.21 -28.32
N GLY A 15 -22.57 7.89 -28.51
CA GLY A 15 -21.55 8.88 -28.93
C GLY A 15 -20.28 8.85 -28.07
N GLY A 16 -19.07 8.77 -28.60
CA GLY A 16 -18.62 8.83 -29.98
C GLY A 16 -17.16 8.38 -30.06
N LEU A 17 -16.84 7.84 -31.22
CA LEU A 17 -15.53 7.49 -31.74
C LEU A 17 -14.63 8.74 -31.79
N LEU A 18 -13.35 8.64 -31.42
CA LEU A 18 -12.30 9.46 -32.05
C LEU A 18 -10.91 8.80 -31.91
N LEU A 19 -10.45 8.33 -33.07
CA LEU A 19 -9.06 8.08 -33.45
C LEU A 19 -8.17 9.31 -33.15
N GLY A 20 -6.93 9.07 -32.74
CA GLY A 20 -5.89 10.10 -32.73
C GLY A 20 -4.51 9.50 -32.47
N GLY A 21 -3.89 8.95 -33.52
CA GLY A 21 -2.47 8.59 -33.49
C GLY A 21 -1.57 9.80 -33.70
N LEU A 22 -0.35 9.75 -33.16
CA LEU A 22 0.79 10.45 -33.74
C LEU A 22 2.11 9.74 -33.34
N LEU A 23 2.70 9.06 -34.32
CA LEU A 23 4.09 8.62 -34.33
C LEU A 23 4.98 9.85 -34.57
N LEU A 24 5.98 10.08 -33.71
CA LEU A 24 7.12 10.92 -34.06
C LEU A 24 8.41 10.10 -33.94
N VAL A 25 8.82 9.64 -35.12
CA VAL A 25 10.16 9.15 -35.45
C VAL A 25 11.12 10.34 -35.39
N GLY A 26 12.30 10.13 -34.82
CA GLY A 26 13.37 11.12 -34.80
C GLY A 26 14.74 10.43 -34.82
N CYS A 27 15.10 9.86 -35.98
CA CYS A 27 16.47 9.50 -36.32
C CYS A 27 17.18 10.73 -36.91
N THR A 28 18.34 11.09 -36.37
CA THR A 28 19.36 11.81 -37.15
C THR A 28 20.73 11.20 -36.89
N ALA A 29 21.40 10.85 -37.98
CA ALA A 29 22.68 10.15 -38.10
C ALA A 29 23.90 11.11 -38.10
N GLU A 30 25.07 10.51 -37.82
CA GLU A 30 26.45 10.97 -37.54
C GLU A 30 27.25 11.35 -38.84
N PRO A 31 28.62 11.51 -38.95
CA PRO A 31 29.80 11.51 -38.01
C PRO A 31 30.89 12.59 -38.43
N PRO A 32 32.25 12.41 -38.38
CA PRO A 32 33.20 11.92 -37.37
C PRO A 32 34.29 12.97 -36.97
N THR A 33 35.01 12.77 -35.86
CA THR A 33 36.42 13.16 -35.80
C THR A 33 37.24 12.08 -35.12
N SER A 34 38.18 11.52 -35.90
CA SER A 34 39.17 10.54 -35.46
C SER A 34 40.19 11.19 -34.55
N GLY A 35 40.43 10.58 -33.40
CA GLY A 35 41.57 10.89 -32.53
C GLY A 35 41.88 9.70 -31.63
N VAL A 36 42.66 8.74 -32.14
CA VAL A 36 43.28 7.62 -31.40
C VAL A 36 44.67 7.45 -32.07
N PRO A 37 45.82 7.31 -31.37
CA PRO A 37 45.95 6.22 -30.41
C PRO A 37 46.81 6.40 -29.15
N ALA A 38 46.48 5.48 -28.23
CA ALA A 38 47.34 4.68 -27.35
C ALA A 38 48.03 5.33 -26.15
N GLY A 39 47.73 4.75 -24.98
CA GLY A 39 48.73 4.50 -23.95
C GLY A 39 48.35 4.95 -22.55
N ALA A 40 47.58 4.12 -21.84
CA ALA A 40 47.81 3.75 -20.43
C ALA A 40 46.54 3.12 -19.87
N GLU A 41 46.55 1.80 -19.89
CA GLU A 41 45.73 0.92 -19.10
C GLU A 41 45.82 1.29 -17.60
N LEU A 42 44.71 1.75 -17.03
CA LEU A 42 44.39 1.62 -15.63
C LEU A 42 42.95 1.11 -15.57
N ALA A 43 42.82 -0.14 -15.13
CA ALA A 43 41.61 -0.92 -15.11
C ALA A 43 40.38 -0.13 -14.60
N PRO A 44 39.19 -0.30 -15.21
CA PRO A 44 37.96 0.09 -14.56
C PRO A 44 37.82 -0.73 -13.28
N ARG A 45 37.84 -0.04 -12.14
CA ARG A 45 37.49 -0.58 -10.85
C ARG A 45 36.09 -1.17 -11.01
N ALA A 46 36.01 -2.50 -11.01
CA ALA A 46 34.77 -3.24 -11.07
C ALA A 46 33.78 -2.62 -10.08
N ALA A 47 32.61 -2.24 -10.58
CA ALA A 47 31.45 -2.00 -9.73
C ALA A 47 31.30 -3.21 -8.82
N ALA A 48 31.44 -3.01 -7.51
CA ALA A 48 31.14 -4.04 -6.54
C ALA A 48 29.68 -4.45 -6.74
N PRO A 49 29.38 -5.71 -7.09
CA PRO A 49 28.03 -6.22 -7.05
C PRO A 49 27.65 -6.47 -5.59
N GLY A 50 26.45 -6.02 -5.21
CA GLY A 50 25.75 -6.57 -4.05
C GLY A 50 26.07 -5.93 -2.71
N ALA A 51 25.50 -4.75 -2.47
CA ALA A 51 24.86 -4.56 -1.16
C ALA A 51 23.52 -5.30 -1.22
N THR A 52 23.57 -6.62 -1.08
CA THR A 52 22.37 -7.41 -0.78
C THR A 52 21.81 -6.83 0.52
N PRO A 53 20.53 -6.41 0.59
CA PRO A 53 19.92 -6.15 1.89
C PRO A 53 20.15 -7.38 2.77
N PRO A 54 20.47 -7.23 4.08
CA PRO A 54 20.64 -8.38 4.94
C PRO A 54 19.41 -9.27 4.81
N ALA A 55 19.61 -10.52 4.38
CA ALA A 55 18.56 -11.51 4.40
C ALA A 55 18.09 -11.64 5.86
N PRO A 56 16.77 -11.64 6.13
CA PRO A 56 16.28 -11.89 7.47
C PRO A 56 16.84 -13.24 7.94
N SER A 57 17.57 -13.22 9.06
CA SER A 57 18.11 -14.44 9.66
C SER A 57 16.97 -15.42 9.94
N PRO A 58 17.03 -16.67 9.44
CA PRO A 58 16.07 -17.70 9.82
C PRO A 58 16.31 -18.04 11.30
N GLY A 59 15.48 -17.48 12.18
CA GLY A 59 15.65 -17.58 13.63
C GLY A 59 15.26 -16.33 14.40
N GLN A 60 14.96 -15.21 13.74
CA GLN A 60 14.21 -14.14 14.37
C GLN A 60 12.73 -14.55 14.34
N GLU A 61 12.39 -15.51 15.20
CA GLU A 61 11.02 -15.73 15.65
C GLU A 61 10.55 -14.34 16.11
N ALA A 62 9.71 -13.70 15.30
CA ALA A 62 9.05 -12.46 15.69
C ALA A 62 8.25 -12.83 16.94
N SER A 63 8.87 -12.64 18.10
CA SER A 63 8.17 -12.73 19.37
C SER A 63 7.01 -11.77 19.21
N VAL A 64 5.79 -12.31 19.24
CA VAL A 64 4.56 -11.53 19.20
C VAL A 64 4.52 -10.79 20.53
N GLU A 65 5.29 -9.71 20.60
CA GLU A 65 5.24 -8.75 21.68
C GLU A 65 3.85 -8.09 21.62
N PRO A 66 3.20 -7.88 22.77
CA PRO A 66 1.89 -7.26 22.79
C PRO A 66 1.96 -5.88 22.12
N VAL A 67 1.20 -5.72 21.02
CA VAL A 67 1.08 -4.44 20.32
C VAL A 67 0.16 -3.52 21.13
N GLU A 68 0.66 -2.34 21.46
CA GLU A 68 -0.11 -1.30 22.16
C GLU A 68 -0.92 -0.46 21.16
N LEU A 69 -2.16 -0.11 21.53
CA LEU A 69 -3.00 0.81 20.78
C LEU A 69 -2.93 2.22 21.40
N PRO A 70 -2.95 3.29 20.59
CA PRO A 70 -3.14 3.30 19.13
C PRO A 70 -1.88 2.88 18.34
N TRP A 71 -2.08 2.23 17.20
CA TRP A 71 -1.02 1.68 16.36
C TRP A 71 -1.21 2.07 14.89
N PRO A 72 -0.17 2.45 14.12
CA PRO A 72 1.25 2.40 14.45
C PRO A 72 1.78 3.63 15.18
N ALA A 73 0.94 4.64 15.43
CA ALA A 73 1.33 5.87 16.10
C ALA A 73 0.49 6.08 17.37
N ALA A 74 1.16 6.27 18.50
CA ALA A 74 0.50 6.41 19.81
C ALA A 74 -0.29 7.71 19.97
N GLY A 75 -0.08 8.69 19.08
CA GLY A 75 -0.80 9.96 19.10
C GLY A 75 -0.57 10.84 17.88
N ALA A 76 -1.24 11.99 17.86
CA ALA A 76 -1.28 12.88 16.70
C ALA A 76 0.10 13.41 16.27
N ALA A 77 1.01 13.68 17.20
CA ALA A 77 2.36 14.16 16.88
C ALA A 77 3.19 13.11 16.14
N GLU A 78 3.13 11.86 16.60
CA GLU A 78 3.80 10.74 15.94
C GLU A 78 3.15 10.42 14.59
N ALA A 79 1.82 10.45 14.53
CA ALA A 79 1.09 10.30 13.28
C ALA A 79 1.46 11.38 12.26
N ALA A 80 1.66 12.64 12.68
CA ALA A 80 2.10 13.72 11.79
C ALA A 80 3.53 13.50 11.26
N ALA A 81 4.43 12.98 12.09
CA ALA A 81 5.76 12.58 11.64
C ALA A 81 5.68 11.44 10.62
N LEU A 82 4.88 10.42 10.91
CA LEU A 82 4.67 9.27 10.01
C LEU A 82 4.02 9.69 8.69
N GLN A 83 3.02 10.56 8.73
CA GLN A 83 2.42 11.18 7.55
C GLN A 83 3.47 11.85 6.67
N THR A 84 4.42 12.58 7.27
CA THR A 84 5.48 13.25 6.52
C THR A 84 6.39 12.24 5.81
N GLU A 85 6.68 11.09 6.43
CA GLU A 85 7.45 10.02 5.77
C GLU A 85 6.65 9.36 4.64
N VAL A 86 5.34 9.18 4.82
CA VAL A 86 4.43 8.65 3.78
C VAL A 86 4.32 9.60 2.61
N ASP A 87 4.21 10.91 2.86
CA ASP A 87 4.21 11.95 1.84
C ASP A 87 5.54 11.93 1.02
N ARG A 88 6.64 11.41 1.58
CA ARG A 88 7.92 11.18 0.89
C ARG A 88 8.03 9.82 0.20
N GLY A 89 6.96 9.01 0.22
CA GLY A 89 6.88 7.70 -0.43
C GLY A 89 7.22 6.51 0.48
N SER A 90 7.36 6.71 1.79
CA SER A 90 7.55 5.60 2.72
C SER A 90 6.23 4.90 3.02
N GLN A 91 6.23 3.57 3.19
CA GLN A 91 5.08 2.84 3.74
C GLN A 91 3.71 3.25 3.13
N PRO A 92 3.53 3.22 1.79
CA PRO A 92 2.29 3.68 1.15
C PRO A 92 1.05 2.89 1.60
N TRP A 93 1.25 1.69 2.16
CA TRP A 93 0.20 0.87 2.77
C TRP A 93 -0.53 1.58 3.93
N LEU A 94 0.08 2.58 4.56
CA LEU A 94 -0.57 3.35 5.62
C LEU A 94 -1.75 4.21 5.15
N LEU A 95 -1.87 4.44 3.84
CA LEU A 95 -2.96 5.21 3.23
C LEU A 95 -4.23 4.36 3.02
N ASP A 96 -4.12 3.04 3.06
CA ASP A 96 -5.25 2.13 2.91
C ASP A 96 -5.64 1.52 4.27
N PRO A 97 -6.90 1.66 4.71
CA PRO A 97 -7.32 1.14 6.02
C PRO A 97 -7.28 -0.39 6.08
N SER A 98 -7.47 -1.08 4.96
CA SER A 98 -7.45 -2.54 4.88
C SER A 98 -6.03 -3.08 5.04
N GLU A 99 -5.07 -2.46 4.37
CA GLU A 99 -3.65 -2.82 4.50
C GLU A 99 -3.13 -2.55 5.92
N VAL A 100 -3.53 -1.43 6.54
CA VAL A 100 -3.23 -1.15 7.95
C VAL A 100 -3.80 -2.21 8.87
N ALA A 101 -5.05 -2.64 8.63
CA ALA A 101 -5.70 -3.67 9.41
C ALA A 101 -5.01 -5.05 9.29
N ILE A 102 -4.57 -5.43 8.09
CA ILE A 102 -3.79 -6.67 7.84
C ILE A 102 -2.44 -6.59 8.54
N ALA A 103 -1.73 -5.46 8.43
CA ALA A 103 -0.44 -5.26 9.09
C ALA A 103 -0.55 -5.34 10.61
N TYR A 104 -1.60 -4.72 11.19
CA TYR A 104 -1.90 -4.84 12.62
C TYR A 104 -2.18 -6.30 13.02
N ALA A 105 -3.00 -7.04 12.25
CA ALA A 105 -3.29 -8.43 12.55
C ALA A 105 -2.05 -9.34 12.48
N ALA A 106 -1.15 -9.09 11.52
CA ALA A 106 0.13 -9.76 11.45
C ALA A 106 1.00 -9.46 12.68
N ALA A 107 1.11 -8.19 13.09
CA ALA A 107 1.94 -7.77 14.21
C ALA A 107 1.38 -8.21 15.58
N ALA A 108 0.08 -8.01 15.82
CA ALA A 108 -0.55 -8.20 17.12
C ALA A 108 -1.04 -9.65 17.36
N HIS A 109 -1.42 -10.35 16.30
CA HIS A 109 -2.02 -11.70 16.41
C HIS A 109 -1.22 -12.78 15.68
N GLY A 110 -0.16 -12.43 14.96
CA GLY A 110 0.61 -13.39 14.17
C GLY A 110 -0.22 -13.95 13.02
N TRP A 111 -1.07 -13.14 12.38
CA TRP A 111 -1.92 -13.55 11.24
C TRP A 111 -1.35 -13.02 9.92
N PRO A 112 -0.31 -13.66 9.33
CA PRO A 112 0.32 -13.18 8.10
C PRO A 112 -0.58 -13.32 6.87
N ASP A 113 -1.53 -14.26 6.89
CA ASP A 113 -2.47 -14.53 5.80
C ASP A 113 -3.87 -13.97 6.12
N ALA A 114 -3.93 -12.86 6.86
CA ALA A 114 -5.19 -12.22 7.20
C ALA A 114 -5.83 -11.53 6.00
N GLU A 115 -7.16 -11.59 5.92
CA GLU A 115 -7.95 -10.84 4.95
C GLU A 115 -8.75 -9.75 5.67
N ALA A 116 -8.78 -8.55 5.09
CA ALA A 116 -9.54 -7.41 5.57
C ALA A 116 -10.85 -7.21 4.79
N TYR A 117 -11.89 -6.82 5.51
CA TYR A 117 -13.23 -6.55 5.01
C TYR A 117 -13.67 -5.18 5.53
N PRO A 118 -13.52 -4.11 4.73
CA PRO A 118 -13.91 -2.77 5.14
C PRO A 118 -15.40 -2.66 5.48
N GLY A 119 -15.69 -1.98 6.59
CA GLY A 119 -17.03 -1.63 7.01
C GLY A 119 -17.62 -0.47 6.18
N PRO A 120 -18.95 -0.32 6.16
CA PRO A 120 -19.62 0.72 5.38
C PRO A 120 -19.41 2.14 5.90
N ASP A 121 -18.91 2.28 7.13
CA ASP A 121 -18.59 3.54 7.79
C ASP A 121 -17.23 4.12 7.38
N GLY A 122 -16.38 3.33 6.70
CA GLY A 122 -15.04 3.75 6.28
C GLY A 122 -14.03 3.86 7.42
N THR A 123 -14.44 3.66 8.67
CA THR A 123 -13.60 3.73 9.87
C THR A 123 -13.53 2.41 10.63
N SER A 124 -14.19 1.36 10.14
CA SER A 124 -14.15 0.02 10.72
C SER A 124 -13.65 -0.98 9.69
N VAL A 125 -12.86 -1.96 10.12
CA VAL A 125 -12.39 -3.07 9.28
C VAL A 125 -12.48 -4.38 10.05
N ASP A 126 -13.22 -5.34 9.51
CA ASP A 126 -13.18 -6.72 10.02
C ASP A 126 -11.97 -7.43 9.42
N VAL A 127 -11.21 -8.13 10.25
CA VAL A 127 -10.06 -8.94 9.83
C VAL A 127 -10.29 -10.40 10.19
N ARG A 128 -10.00 -11.30 9.25
CA ARG A 128 -10.17 -12.75 9.43
C ARG A 128 -8.90 -13.50 9.04
N ASN A 129 -8.49 -14.48 9.84
CA ASN A 129 -7.39 -15.38 9.47
C ASN A 129 -7.89 -16.64 8.73
N ALA A 130 -6.96 -17.41 8.17
CA ALA A 130 -7.27 -18.68 7.50
C ALA A 130 -7.92 -19.74 8.42
N ALA A 131 -7.68 -19.67 9.74
CA ALA A 131 -8.29 -20.56 10.73
C ALA A 131 -9.76 -20.21 11.03
N GLY A 132 -10.22 -19.04 10.62
CA GLY A 132 -11.58 -18.55 10.85
C GLY A 132 -11.76 -17.64 12.06
N ASP A 133 -10.69 -17.31 12.80
CA ASP A 133 -10.73 -16.29 13.84
C ASP A 133 -11.01 -14.92 13.22
N ARG A 134 -11.69 -14.06 13.98
CA ARG A 134 -12.09 -12.72 13.54
C ARG A 134 -11.88 -11.68 14.64
N ILE A 135 -11.39 -10.51 14.24
CA ILE A 135 -11.41 -9.27 15.00
C ILE A 135 -12.05 -8.16 14.17
N SER A 136 -12.62 -7.17 14.84
CA SER A 136 -13.11 -5.93 14.25
C SER A 136 -12.25 -4.79 14.77
N LEU A 137 -11.71 -3.97 13.88
CA LEU A 137 -10.82 -2.86 14.21
C LEU A 137 -11.55 -1.54 13.97
N SER A 138 -11.32 -0.57 14.85
CA SER A 138 -11.69 0.83 14.62
C SER A 138 -10.44 1.62 14.24
N LEU A 139 -10.52 2.40 13.17
CA LEU A 139 -9.41 3.17 12.63
C LEU A 139 -9.75 4.67 12.57
N ALA A 140 -8.72 5.50 12.67
CA ALA A 140 -8.83 6.95 12.55
C ALA A 140 -7.65 7.52 11.74
N GLN A 141 -7.81 8.75 11.24
CA GLN A 141 -6.75 9.49 10.56
C GLN A 141 -6.34 10.73 11.38
N PRO A 142 -5.49 10.57 12.41
CA PRO A 142 -5.20 11.63 13.37
C PRO A 142 -4.30 12.75 12.83
N ALA A 143 -3.57 12.53 11.73
CA ALA A 143 -2.68 13.54 11.14
C ALA A 143 -3.37 14.41 10.09
N ARG A 144 -4.12 13.78 9.17
CA ARG A 144 -4.82 14.40 8.05
C ARG A 144 -5.96 13.48 7.63
N THR A 145 -7.12 14.05 7.30
CA THR A 145 -8.28 13.27 6.80
C THR A 145 -8.31 13.21 5.28
N GLY A 146 -8.83 12.12 4.70
CA GLY A 146 -9.03 11.93 3.26
C GLY A 146 -8.13 10.84 2.68
N ASP A 147 -8.10 10.70 1.35
CA ASP A 147 -7.39 9.61 0.67
C ASP A 147 -5.88 9.60 0.91
N ASP A 148 -5.29 10.76 1.19
CA ASP A 148 -3.86 10.92 1.51
C ASP A 148 -3.57 10.88 3.02
N GLY A 149 -4.56 10.57 3.87
CA GLY A 149 -4.39 10.50 5.32
C GLY A 149 -3.94 9.12 5.79
N ILE A 150 -2.94 9.06 6.65
CA ILE A 150 -2.56 7.77 7.25
C ILE A 150 -3.62 7.24 8.21
N TRP A 151 -3.80 5.92 8.23
CA TRP A 151 -4.71 5.24 9.15
C TRP A 151 -3.98 4.72 10.39
N VAL A 152 -4.65 4.83 11.53
CA VAL A 152 -4.19 4.34 12.84
C VAL A 152 -5.31 3.51 13.44
N VAL A 153 -5.00 2.27 13.84
CA VAL A 153 -5.89 1.43 14.65
C VAL A 153 -6.00 2.02 16.05
N THR A 154 -7.22 2.26 16.50
CA THR A 154 -7.53 2.92 17.78
C THR A 154 -8.23 2.00 18.76
N ALA A 155 -8.93 0.98 18.27
CA ALA A 155 -9.58 -0.03 19.09
C ALA A 155 -9.64 -1.38 18.36
N GLU A 156 -9.65 -2.45 19.15
CA GLU A 156 -9.91 -3.81 18.71
C GLU A 156 -11.11 -4.37 19.46
N HIS A 157 -12.00 -5.05 18.74
CA HIS A 157 -13.12 -5.79 19.29
C HIS A 157 -13.08 -7.23 18.77
N ARG A 158 -13.16 -8.22 19.66
CA ARG A 158 -13.32 -9.62 19.24
C ARG A 158 -14.79 -9.91 18.95
N GLY A 159 -15.07 -10.45 17.77
CA GLY A 159 -16.41 -10.91 17.41
C GLY A 159 -16.86 -12.02 18.36
N GLY A 160 -17.89 -11.76 19.17
CA GLY A 160 -18.53 -12.75 20.02
C GLY A 160 -19.22 -13.82 19.19
N ARG A 161 -19.09 -15.08 19.63
CA ARG A 161 -19.70 -16.27 19.00
C ARG A 161 -21.22 -16.26 19.12
#